data_AF-A0A227J5W3-F1
#
_entry.id   AF-A0A227J5W3-F1
#
_cell.length_a   1.000
_cell.length_b   1.000
_cell.length_c   1.000
_cell.angle_alpha   90.00
_cell.angle_beta   90.00
_cell.angle_gamma   90.00
#
_symmetry.space_group_name_H-M   'P 1'
#
loop_
_entity.id
_entity.type
_entity.pdbx_description
1 polymer ?
#
loop_
_entity_poly.entity_id
_entity_poly.type
_entity_poly.pdbx_seq_one_letter_code
_entity_poly.pdbx_strand_id
1 'polypeptide(L)'
;QPMRIEAARLNAATVTALNACKATLLTRSKRGHVDGPSDRFLNIYFIAQDIHERVSSSHYRYQDLATEFERSDVLFRFKYLLETQAQACRDIAQAIQLGNEYTHTDESILAL
;
A
#
# COMPACT_ATOMS: atom_id res chain seq x y z
N GLN A 1 0.56 20.87 -13.64
CA GLN A 1 1.12 20.09 -12.50
C GLN A 1 1.37 18.64 -12.94
N PRO A 2 2.55 18.33 -13.51
CA PRO A 2 2.86 17.00 -14.02
C PRO A 2 2.79 15.90 -12.94
N MET A 3 3.18 16.19 -11.70
CA MET A 3 3.08 15.25 -10.58
C MET A 3 1.65 14.80 -10.26
N ARG A 4 0.64 15.67 -10.44
CA ARG A 4 -0.76 15.30 -10.18
C ARG A 4 -1.31 14.34 -11.23
N ILE A 5 -0.89 14.50 -12.49
CA ILE A 5 -1.30 13.61 -13.58
C ILE A 5 -0.70 12.23 -13.36
N GLU A 6 0.58 12.15 -13.00
CA GLU A 6 1.22 10.86 -12.73
C GLU A 6 0.63 10.18 -11.49
N ALA A 7 0.39 10.92 -10.41
CA ALA A 7 -0.29 10.37 -9.23
C ALA A 7 -1.69 9.83 -9.55
N ALA A 8 -2.46 10.54 -10.39
CA ALA A 8 -3.77 10.06 -10.84
C ALA A 8 -3.65 8.78 -11.69
N ARG A 9 -2.65 8.69 -12.56
CA ARG A 9 -2.37 7.50 -13.38
C ARG A 9 -2.03 6.29 -12.52
N LEU A 10 -1.14 6.47 -11.54
CA LEU A 10 -0.75 5.41 -10.60
C LEU A 10 -1.92 4.98 -9.71
N ASN A 11 -2.75 5.92 -9.27
CA ASN A 11 -3.97 5.61 -8.54
C ASN A 11 -4.93 4.75 -9.37
N ALA A 12 -5.18 5.14 -10.63
CA ALA A 12 -6.02 4.36 -11.53
C ALA A 12 -5.48 2.94 -11.74
N ALA A 13 -4.17 2.79 -11.97
CA ALA A 13 -3.54 1.48 -12.10
C ALA A 13 -3.70 0.61 -10.84
N THR A 14 -3.55 1.21 -9.66
CA THR A 14 -3.72 0.52 -8.36
C THR A 14 -5.16 0.04 -8.18
N VAL A 15 -6.15 0.89 -8.47
CA VAL A 15 -7.57 0.55 -8.40
C VAL A 15 -7.91 -0.58 -9.38
N THR A 16 -7.38 -0.55 -10.60
CA THR A 16 -7.56 -1.63 -11.57
C THR A 16 -7.00 -2.97 -11.04
N ALA A 17 -5.80 -2.96 -10.46
CA ALA A 17 -5.18 -4.16 -9.90
C ALA A 17 -5.99 -4.73 -8.71
N LEU A 18 -6.44 -3.87 -7.78
CA LEU A 18 -7.28 -4.28 -6.65
C LEU A 18 -8.61 -4.89 -7.12
N ASN A 19 -9.25 -4.31 -8.14
CA ASN A 19 -10.49 -4.85 -8.69
C ASN A 19 -10.30 -6.23 -9.35
N ALA A 20 -9.21 -6.41 -10.08
CA ALA A 20 -8.86 -7.72 -10.67
C ALA A 20 -8.60 -8.78 -9.60
N CYS A 21 -7.90 -8.41 -8.52
CA CYS A 21 -7.67 -9.27 -7.36
C CYS A 21 -8.99 -9.69 -6.69
N LYS A 22 -9.85 -8.71 -6.38
CA LYS A 22 -11.18 -8.92 -5.80
C LYS A 22 -12.02 -9.91 -6.61
N ALA A 23 -12.12 -9.72 -7.92
CA ALA A 23 -12.89 -10.59 -8.80
C ALA A 23 -12.37 -12.05 -8.76
N THR A 24 -11.05 -12.21 -8.74
CA THR A 24 -10.39 -13.52 -8.65
C THR A 24 -10.71 -14.22 -7.33
N LEU A 25 -10.57 -13.51 -6.20
CA LEU A 25 -10.85 -14.04 -4.87
C LEU A 25 -12.32 -14.43 -4.69
N LEU A 26 -13.25 -13.57 -5.14
CA LEU A 26 -14.69 -13.87 -5.09
C LEU A 26 -15.08 -15.07 -5.95
N THR A 27 -14.47 -15.21 -7.14
CA THR A 27 -14.72 -16.37 -8.01
C THR A 27 -14.27 -17.68 -7.36
N ARG A 28 -13.15 -17.65 -6.62
CA ARG A 28 -12.65 -18.80 -5.86
C ARG A 28 -13.54 -19.13 -4.66
N SER A 29 -13.97 -18.12 -3.91
CA SER A 29 -14.88 -18.28 -2.76
C SER A 29 -16.23 -18.90 -3.17
N LYS A 30 -16.84 -18.44 -4.27
CA LYS A 30 -18.14 -18.96 -4.77
C LYS A 30 -18.12 -20.42 -5.22
N ARG A 31 -16.95 -20.99 -5.50
CA ARG A 31 -16.80 -22.40 -5.92
C ARG A 31 -16.74 -23.39 -4.74
N GLY A 32 -17.01 -22.93 -3.50
CA GLY A 32 -17.13 -23.80 -2.32
C GLY A 32 -15.82 -24.11 -1.60
N HIS A 33 -14.67 -23.67 -2.12
CA HIS A 33 -13.37 -23.80 -1.46
C HIS A 33 -13.01 -22.51 -0.70
N VAL A 34 -13.68 -22.29 0.43
CA VAL A 34 -13.15 -21.42 1.48
C VAL A 34 -12.31 -22.29 2.42
N ASP A 35 -11.26 -22.91 1.86
CA ASP A 35 -10.21 -23.55 2.66
C ASP A 35 -9.24 -22.48 3.15
N GLY A 36 -8.58 -22.70 4.29
CA GLY A 36 -7.70 -21.73 4.98
C GLY A 36 -6.75 -20.88 4.11
N PRO A 37 -6.16 -21.39 3.01
CA PRO A 37 -5.35 -20.59 2.10
C PRO A 37 -6.11 -19.47 1.35
N SER A 38 -7.39 -19.68 1.01
CA SER A 38 -8.26 -18.67 0.38
C SER A 38 -8.55 -17.52 1.34
N ASP A 39 -8.69 -17.81 2.64
CA ASP A 39 -8.92 -16.82 3.69
C ASP A 39 -7.69 -15.93 3.92
N ARG A 40 -6.48 -16.50 3.87
CA ARG A 40 -5.22 -15.75 3.95
C ARG A 40 -5.11 -14.68 2.86
N PHE A 41 -5.38 -15.01 1.60
CA PHE A 41 -5.27 -14.03 0.51
C PHE A 41 -6.37 -12.95 0.57
N LEU A 42 -7.55 -13.31 1.09
CA LEU A 42 -8.62 -12.35 1.30
C LEU A 42 -8.27 -11.34 2.41
N ASN A 43 -7.66 -11.80 3.50
CA ASN A 43 -7.15 -10.92 4.55
C ASN A 43 -6.07 -9.97 4.02
N ILE A 44 -5.11 -10.47 3.23
CA ILE A 44 -4.08 -9.63 2.59
C ILE A 44 -4.73 -8.59 1.67
N TYR A 45 -5.75 -8.98 0.90
CA TYR A 45 -6.49 -8.06 0.04
C TYR A 45 -7.14 -6.92 0.83
N PHE A 46 -7.80 -7.22 1.95
CA PHE A 46 -8.42 -6.18 2.78
C PHE A 46 -7.39 -5.23 3.41
N ILE A 47 -6.24 -5.74 3.82
CA ILE A 47 -5.13 -4.90 4.31
C ILE A 47 -4.64 -3.96 3.20
N ALA A 48 -4.41 -4.49 2.00
CA ALA A 48 -3.96 -3.68 0.86
C ALA A 48 -5.00 -2.62 0.47
N GLN A 49 -6.30 -2.94 0.56
CA GLN A 49 -7.39 -2.01 0.31
C GLN A 49 -7.42 -0.88 1.36
N ASP A 50 -7.33 -1.22 2.66
CA ASP A 50 -7.30 -0.21 3.75
C ASP A 50 -6.11 0.75 3.60
N ILE A 51 -4.92 0.22 3.25
CA ILE A 51 -3.74 1.05 2.96
C ILE A 51 -4.03 2.02 1.78
N HIS A 52 -4.60 1.51 0.69
CA HIS A 52 -4.95 2.32 -0.48
C HIS A 52 -5.95 3.43 -0.13
N GLU A 53 -6.99 3.11 0.64
CA GLU A 53 -8.00 4.08 1.09
C GLU A 53 -7.40 5.17 2.01
N ARG A 54 -6.51 4.81 2.95
CA ARG A 54 -5.83 5.77 3.84
C ARG A 54 -4.89 6.71 3.09
N VAL A 55 -4.11 6.17 2.15
CA VAL A 55 -3.20 6.99 1.34
C VAL A 55 -3.99 7.91 0.41
N SER A 56 -5.06 7.42 -0.22
CA SER A 56 -5.87 8.21 -1.14
C SER A 56 -6.77 9.24 -0.46
N SER A 57 -7.15 9.03 0.81
CA SER A 57 -7.97 9.98 1.59
C SER A 57 -7.17 11.14 2.18
N SER A 58 -5.84 11.07 2.14
CA SER A 58 -4.92 12.14 2.58
C SER A 58 -4.86 13.27 1.55
N HIS A 59 -6.01 13.86 1.22
CA HIS A 59 -6.12 14.99 0.31
C HIS A 59 -5.78 16.31 1.03
N TYR A 60 -4.51 16.69 0.88
CA TYR A 60 -3.99 18.05 0.71
C TYR A 60 -4.10 19.06 1.87
N ARG A 61 -2.98 19.16 2.60
CA ARG A 61 -2.38 20.41 3.12
C ARG A 61 -0.84 20.38 3.02
N TYR A 62 -0.25 19.70 2.03
CA TYR A 62 1.21 19.53 1.97
C TYR A 62 1.95 20.87 1.91
N GLN A 63 1.42 21.86 1.17
CA GLN A 63 2.02 23.19 1.11
C GLN A 63 1.96 23.91 2.47
N ASP A 64 0.83 23.80 3.17
CA ASP A 64 0.68 24.38 4.52
C ASP A 64 1.62 23.68 5.52
N LEU A 65 1.69 22.34 5.47
CA LEU A 65 2.60 21.55 6.29
C LEU A 65 4.07 21.84 5.96
N ALA A 66 4.42 22.01 4.68
CA ALA A 66 5.76 22.39 4.24
C ALA A 66 6.18 23.76 4.76
N THR A 67 5.22 24.69 4.87
CA THR A 67 5.46 26.01 5.44
C THR A 67 5.61 25.92 6.95
N GLU A 68 4.68 25.24 7.64
CA GLU A 68 4.67 25.11 9.11
C GLU A 68 5.92 24.37 9.63
N PHE A 69 6.35 23.34 8.91
CA PHE A 69 7.47 22.48 9.28
C PHE A 69 8.75 22.75 8.48
N GLU A 70 8.91 23.93 7.89
CA GLU A 70 10.07 24.27 7.04
C GLU A 70 11.42 24.05 7.75
N ARG A 71 11.45 24.26 9.08
CA ARG A 71 12.65 24.10 9.93
C ARG A 71 12.67 22.78 10.70
N SER A 72 11.80 21.83 10.37
CA SER A 72 11.71 20.51 10.99
C SER A 72 12.03 19.41 9.96
N ASP A 73 12.65 18.34 10.43
CA ASP A 73 12.91 17.13 9.66
C ASP A 73 11.67 16.24 9.50
N VAL A 74 10.55 16.56 10.15
CA VAL A 74 9.35 15.71 10.23
C VAL A 74 8.80 15.32 8.86
N LEU A 75 8.84 16.21 7.87
CA LEU A 75 8.39 15.91 6.51
C LEU A 75 9.32 14.94 5.79
N PHE A 76 10.62 15.04 6.03
CA PHE A 76 11.59 14.08 5.50
C PHE A 76 11.40 12.70 6.14
N ARG A 77 11.14 12.66 7.45
CA ARG A 77 10.85 11.43 8.18
C ARG A 77 9.57 10.75 7.71
N PHE A 78 8.50 11.52 7.48
CA PHE A 78 7.28 10.99 6.87
C PHE A 78 7.51 10.46 5.46
N LYS A 79 8.27 11.19 4.63
CA LYS A 79 8.63 10.72 3.30
C LYS A 79 9.37 9.39 3.37
N TYR A 80 10.41 9.31 4.21
CA TYR A 80 11.21 8.09 4.37
C TYR A 80 10.38 6.91 4.89
N LEU A 81 9.50 7.16 5.86
CA LEU A 81 8.56 6.15 6.37
C LEU A 81 7.66 5.63 5.24
N LEU A 82 7.06 6.51 4.44
CA LEU A 82 6.21 6.12 3.32
C LEU A 82 6.98 5.33 2.24
N GLU A 83 8.21 5.74 1.93
CA GLU A 83 9.09 5.02 0.99
C GLU A 83 9.44 3.62 1.50
N THR A 84 9.74 3.48 2.80
CA THR A 84 10.02 2.20 3.45
C THR A 84 8.81 1.28 3.43
N GLN A 85 7.62 1.79 3.76
CA GLN A 85 6.38 1.00 3.70
C GLN A 85 6.03 0.61 2.26
N ALA A 86 6.30 1.48 1.29
CA ALA A 86 6.13 1.13 -0.13
C ALA A 86 7.08 0.01 -0.56
N GLN A 87 8.30 -0.04 -0.03
CA GLN A 87 9.23 -1.16 -0.26
C GLN A 87 8.73 -2.44 0.39
N ALA A 88 8.29 -2.39 1.65
CA ALA A 88 7.69 -3.54 2.33
C ALA A 88 6.51 -4.15 1.54
N CYS A 89 5.63 -3.31 0.97
CA CYS A 89 4.56 -3.78 0.09
C CYS A 89 5.08 -4.54 -1.14
N ARG A 90 6.18 -4.09 -1.75
CA ARG A 90 6.82 -4.79 -2.89
C ARG A 90 7.41 -6.13 -2.46
N ASP A 91 8.09 -6.16 -1.32
CA ASP A 91 8.71 -7.37 -0.79
C ASP A 91 7.66 -8.42 -0.40
N ILE A 92 6.55 -7.99 0.21
CA ILE A 92 5.39 -8.85 0.50
C ILE A 92 4.81 -9.41 -0.80
N ALA A 93 4.64 -8.58 -1.83
CA ALA A 93 4.14 -9.04 -3.13
C ALA A 93 5.06 -10.09 -3.76
N GLN A 94 6.37 -9.88 -3.69
CA GLN A 94 7.37 -10.85 -4.17
C GLN A 94 7.33 -12.15 -3.35
N ALA A 95 7.26 -12.07 -2.03
CA ALA A 95 7.16 -13.24 -1.15
C ALA A 95 5.89 -14.06 -1.46
N ILE A 96 4.74 -13.40 -1.64
CA ILE A 96 3.49 -14.03 -2.06
C ILE A 96 3.65 -14.73 -3.41
N GLN A 97 4.26 -14.07 -4.40
CA GLN A 97 4.46 -14.63 -5.74
C GLN A 97 5.33 -15.88 -5.73
N LEU A 98 6.38 -15.89 -4.90
CA LEU A 98 7.33 -17.00 -4.79
C LEU A 98 6.89 -18.09 -3.80
N GLY A 99 5.83 -17.84 -3.02
CA GLY A 99 5.41 -18.74 -1.94
C GLY A 99 6.35 -18.72 -0.73
N ASN A 100 7.17 -17.68 -0.59
CA ASN A 100 8.13 -17.53 0.50
C ASN A 100 7.49 -16.83 1.69
N GLU A 101 8.11 -16.99 2.86
CA GLU A 101 7.79 -16.20 4.04
C GLU A 101 8.35 -14.79 3.91
N TYR A 102 7.57 -13.79 4.33
CA TYR A 102 8.03 -12.41 4.39
C TYR A 102 8.65 -12.14 5.77
N THR A 103 9.89 -11.65 5.79
CA THR A 103 10.53 -11.15 7.01
C THR A 103 10.56 -9.63 6.96
N HIS A 104 9.91 -8.97 7.92
CA HIS A 104 9.90 -7.52 7.98
C HIS A 104 11.24 -7.00 8.52
N THR A 105 11.76 -5.93 7.91
CA THR A 105 12.98 -5.27 8.36
C THR A 105 12.64 -4.04 9.21
N ASP A 106 13.47 -3.76 10.21
CA ASP A 106 13.30 -2.62 11.12
C ASP A 106 13.73 -1.27 10.49
N GLU A 107 13.81 -1.19 9.16
CA GLU A 107 14.28 0.02 8.44
C GLU A 107 13.43 1.25 8.77
N SER A 108 12.14 1.06 9.05
CA SER A 108 11.23 2.14 9.41
C SER A 108 11.51 2.76 10.79
N ILE A 109 12.22 2.05 11.69
CA ILE A 109 12.58 2.54 13.03
C ILE A 109 13.55 3.72 12.93
N LEU A 110 14.37 3.79 11.87
CA LEU A 110 15.27 4.93 11.64
C LEU A 110 14.52 6.25 11.36
N ALA A 111 13.21 6.17 11.07
CA ALA A 111 12.34 7.32 10.87
C ALA A 111 11.66 7.82 12.16
N LEU A 112 11.73 7.07 13.27
CA LEU A 112 11.05 7.32 14.55
C LEU A 112 12.02 7.93 15.59
#